data_AF-A0A182XY38-F1
#
_entry.id   AF-A0A182XY38-F1
#
_cell.length_a   1.000
_cell.length_b   1.000
_cell.length_c   1.000
_cell.angle_alpha   90.00
_cell.angle_beta   90.00
_cell.angle_gamma   90.00
#
_symmetry.space_group_name_H-M   'P 1'
#
loop_
_entity.id
_entity.type
_entity.pdbx_description
1 polymer ?
#
loop_
_entity_poly.entity_id
_entity_poly.type
_entity_poly.pdbx_seq_one_letter_code
_entity_poly.pdbx_strand_id
1 'polypeptide(L)'
;MLVNRIPLIFHSRLNFFSSAEAHRALELLEDYHSRLSSPQDRALRSAIERVIRIFKSRLFQALLDIQEFYELTLLDESKTIQQKTAETLLIASKWEQDNAIKTNEVSMCGQGRRNPYT
;
A
#
# COMPACT_ATOMS: atom_id res chain seq x y z
N MET A 1 -11.31 -21.11 -33.11
CA MET A 1 -10.48 -20.88 -31.91
C MET A 1 -9.71 -19.58 -32.10
N LEU A 2 -10.28 -18.48 -31.62
CA LEU A 2 -9.61 -17.19 -31.52
C LEU A 2 -9.85 -16.71 -30.08
N VAL A 3 -9.18 -17.36 -29.13
CA VAL A 3 -9.00 -16.74 -27.80
C VAL A 3 -8.05 -15.58 -28.03
N ASN A 4 -8.67 -14.41 -28.16
CA ASN A 4 -8.06 -13.11 -28.33
C ASN A 4 -6.89 -12.97 -27.36
N ARG A 5 -5.68 -13.17 -27.89
CA ARG A 5 -4.50 -12.49 -27.37
C ARG A 5 -4.79 -11.00 -27.41
N ILE A 6 -4.51 -10.33 -26.29
CA ILE A 6 -3.62 -9.18 -26.14
C ILE A 6 -4.07 -8.40 -24.88
N PRO A 7 -3.17 -7.95 -23.98
CA PRO A 7 -1.81 -8.43 -23.70
C PRO A 7 -1.37 -8.20 -22.22
N LEU A 8 -0.14 -8.58 -21.92
CA LEU A 8 0.65 -8.31 -20.71
C LEU A 8 0.88 -6.80 -20.41
N ILE A 9 -0.16 -5.95 -20.30
CA ILE A 9 0.00 -4.50 -19.98
C ILE A 9 0.04 -4.21 -18.48
N PHE A 10 0.00 -5.22 -17.62
CA PHE A 10 0.19 -4.97 -16.18
C PHE A 10 1.61 -4.52 -15.82
N HIS A 11 2.58 -4.59 -16.74
CA HIS A 11 3.93 -4.07 -16.55
C HIS A 11 4.16 -2.62 -17.00
N SER A 12 3.17 -1.90 -17.57
CA SER A 12 3.47 -0.60 -18.20
C SER A 12 2.44 0.51 -18.05
N ARG A 13 1.54 0.49 -17.04
CA ARG A 13 0.60 1.62 -16.88
C ARG A 13 0.14 2.00 -15.47
N LEU A 14 0.92 1.64 -14.45
CA LEU A 14 0.79 2.18 -13.08
C LEU A 14 1.87 3.22 -12.73
N ASN A 15 2.50 3.83 -13.73
CA ASN A 15 3.47 4.90 -13.52
C ASN A 15 3.13 6.06 -14.44
N PHE A 16 2.54 7.15 -13.90
CA PHE A 16 3.10 8.44 -14.33
C PHE A 16 2.92 9.67 -13.43
N PHE A 17 2.10 9.73 -12.38
CA PHE A 17 2.01 10.99 -11.60
C PHE A 17 2.19 10.92 -10.07
N SER A 18 1.94 9.78 -9.40
CA SER A 18 2.17 9.63 -7.94
C SER A 18 3.31 8.68 -7.56
N SER A 19 3.83 7.94 -8.54
CA SER A 19 4.77 6.85 -8.30
C SER A 19 6.21 7.33 -8.13
N ALA A 20 6.61 8.39 -8.83
CA ALA A 20 7.99 8.87 -8.79
C ALA A 20 8.40 9.32 -7.38
N GLU A 21 7.50 9.95 -6.63
CA GLU A 21 7.77 10.44 -5.27
C GLU A 21 7.83 9.30 -4.25
N ALA A 22 6.90 8.34 -4.34
CA ALA A 22 6.92 7.15 -3.50
C ALA A 22 8.14 6.27 -3.76
N HIS A 23 8.53 6.09 -5.02
CA HIS A 23 9.75 5.37 -5.39
C HIS A 23 10.99 6.10 -4.89
N ARG A 24 11.06 7.43 -5.07
CA ARG A 24 12.17 8.25 -4.58
C ARG A 24 12.29 8.20 -3.06
N ALA A 25 11.18 8.22 -2.31
CA ALA A 25 11.20 8.11 -0.86
C ALA A 25 11.74 6.76 -0.39
N LEU A 26 11.35 5.66 -1.05
CA LEU A 26 11.85 4.32 -0.75
C LEU A 26 13.33 4.18 -1.12
N GLU A 27 13.73 4.71 -2.27
CA GLU A 27 15.12 4.72 -2.75
C GLU A 27 16.04 5.45 -1.77
N LEU A 28 15.64 6.63 -1.26
CA LEU A 28 16.40 7.36 -0.25
C LEU A 28 16.58 6.55 1.05
N LEU A 29 15.55 5.81 1.47
CA LEU A 29 15.60 4.97 2.66
C LEU A 29 16.51 3.75 2.46
N GLU A 30 16.46 3.13 1.28
CA GLU A 30 17.35 2.03 0.88
C GLU A 30 18.81 2.48 0.75
N ASP A 31 19.05 3.66 0.19
CA ASP A 31 20.38 4.27 0.10
C ASP A 31 20.93 4.54 1.51
N TYR A 32 20.14 5.16 2.40
CA TYR A 32 20.56 5.36 3.80
C TYR A 32 20.85 4.04 4.51
N HIS A 33 20.00 3.03 4.34
CA HIS A 33 20.23 1.68 4.87
C HIS A 33 21.55 1.07 4.36
N SER A 34 21.88 1.26 3.08
CA SER A 34 23.11 0.72 2.48
C SER A 34 24.38 1.37 3.04
N ARG A 35 24.30 2.64 3.47
CA ARG A 35 25.41 3.39 4.06
C ARG A 35 25.72 2.98 5.51
N LEU A 36 24.79 2.31 6.20
CA LEU A 36 24.99 1.76 7.56
C LEU A 36 25.84 0.48 7.53
N SER A 37 27.16 0.66 7.48
CA SER A 37 28.15 -0.43 7.43
C SER A 37 28.85 -0.71 8.77
N SER A 38 28.77 0.21 9.73
CA SER A 38 29.43 0.08 11.01
C SER A 38 28.72 -0.94 11.94
N PRO A 39 29.45 -1.75 12.73
CA PRO A 39 28.85 -2.71 13.66
C PRO A 39 27.89 -2.07 14.68
N GLN A 40 28.15 -0.82 15.05
CA GLN A 40 27.33 -0.06 15.99
C GLN A 40 25.94 0.30 15.43
N ASP A 41 25.80 0.35 14.11
CA ASP A 41 24.55 0.72 13.43
C ASP A 41 23.65 -0.49 13.13
N ARG A 42 24.07 -1.71 13.53
CA ARG A 42 23.38 -2.97 13.18
C ARG A 42 21.91 -2.99 13.59
N ALA A 43 21.60 -2.45 14.78
CA ALA A 43 20.24 -2.39 15.29
C ALA A 43 19.35 -1.45 14.44
N LEU A 44 19.87 -0.26 14.10
CA LEU A 44 19.18 0.69 13.24
C LEU A 44 18.98 0.13 11.83
N ARG A 45 20.02 -0.50 11.27
CA ARG A 45 19.95 -1.16 9.96
C ARG A 45 18.84 -2.20 9.92
N SER A 46 18.77 -3.07 10.93
CA SER A 46 17.71 -4.09 11.03
C SER A 46 16.31 -3.49 11.18
N ALA A 47 16.18 -2.40 11.94
CA ALA A 47 14.92 -1.68 12.09
C ALA A 47 14.45 -1.08 10.75
N ILE A 48 15.34 -0.44 10.00
CA ILE A 48 15.05 0.14 8.68
C ILE A 48 14.68 -0.96 7.68
N GLU A 49 15.43 -2.07 7.64
CA GLU A 49 15.12 -3.22 6.79
C GLU A 49 13.70 -3.74 7.07
N ARG A 50 13.29 -3.80 8.34
CA ARG A 50 11.94 -4.18 8.74
C ARG A 50 10.89 -3.19 8.21
N VAL A 51 11.13 -1.89 8.31
CA VAL A 51 10.22 -0.86 7.75
C VAL A 51 10.07 -1.03 6.24
N ILE A 52 11.18 -1.19 5.50
CA ILE A 52 11.17 -1.41 4.05
C ILE A 52 10.35 -2.66 3.69
N ARG A 53 10.56 -3.78 4.39
CA ARG A 53 9.81 -5.02 4.15
C ARG A 53 8.31 -4.86 4.40
N ILE A 54 7.93 -4.24 5.51
CA ILE A 54 6.52 -4.00 5.84
C ILE A 54 5.88 -3.09 4.79
N PHE A 55 6.58 -2.02 4.39
CA PHE A 55 6.10 -1.10 3.36
C PHE A 55 5.86 -1.82 2.03
N LYS A 56 6.85 -2.58 1.54
CA LYS A 56 6.72 -3.37 0.30
C LYS A 56 5.57 -4.37 0.37
N SER A 57 5.41 -5.06 1.49
CA SER A 57 4.29 -6.00 1.70
C SER A 57 2.94 -5.30 1.62
N ARG A 58 2.78 -4.14 2.29
CA ARG A 58 1.52 -3.38 2.26
C ARG A 58 1.22 -2.83 0.86
N LEU A 59 2.23 -2.36 0.15
CA LEU A 59 2.10 -1.92 -1.24
C LEU A 59 1.62 -3.08 -2.12
N PHE A 60 2.26 -4.25 -2.00
CA PHE A 60 1.87 -5.42 -2.79
C PHE A 60 0.45 -5.87 -2.49
N GLN A 61 0.04 -5.89 -1.22
CA GLN A 61 -1.34 -6.19 -0.83
C GLN A 61 -2.33 -5.20 -1.44
N ALA A 62 -2.07 -3.90 -1.37
CA ALA A 62 -2.93 -2.89 -1.99
C ALA A 62 -3.06 -3.07 -3.52
N LEU A 63 -1.97 -3.49 -4.18
CA LEU A 63 -2.00 -3.80 -5.62
C LEU A 63 -2.81 -5.05 -5.92
N LEU A 64 -2.70 -6.09 -5.10
CA LEU A 64 -3.51 -7.30 -5.22
C LEU A 64 -4.99 -7.00 -5.01
N ASP A 65 -5.35 -6.20 -4.02
CA ASP A 65 -6.75 -5.81 -3.76
C ASP A 65 -7.37 -5.10 -4.98
N ILE A 66 -6.60 -4.23 -5.65
CA ILE A 66 -7.04 -3.56 -6.90
C ILE A 66 -7.20 -4.59 -8.03
N GLN A 67 -6.24 -5.50 -8.18
CA GLN A 67 -6.28 -6.53 -9.22
C GLN A 67 -7.49 -7.46 -9.03
N GLU A 68 -7.72 -7.94 -7.81
CA GLU A 68 -8.86 -8.78 -7.45
C GLU A 68 -10.18 -8.07 -7.78
N PHE A 69 -10.34 -6.80 -7.39
CA PHE A 69 -11.50 -6.01 -7.75
C PHE A 69 -11.70 -5.89 -9.27
N TYR A 70 -10.61 -5.63 -10.00
CA TYR A 70 -10.67 -5.53 -11.46
C TYR A 70 -11.14 -6.84 -12.10
N GLU A 71 -10.62 -7.98 -11.63
CA GLU A 71 -10.96 -9.30 -12.14
C GLU A 71 -12.38 -9.74 -11.76
N LEU A 72 -12.77 -9.58 -10.50
CA LEU A 72 -14.05 -10.08 -9.97
C LEU A 72 -15.24 -9.16 -10.28
N THR A 73 -15.03 -7.86 -10.41
CA THR A 73 -16.11 -6.90 -10.66
C THR A 73 -16.08 -6.37 -12.09
N LEU A 74 -14.94 -5.84 -12.54
CA LEU A 74 -14.91 -5.11 -13.82
C LEU A 74 -14.82 -6.04 -15.04
N LEU A 75 -14.08 -7.14 -14.96
CA LEU A 75 -13.98 -8.13 -16.04
C LEU A 75 -15.15 -9.13 -16.10
N ASP A 76 -15.98 -9.22 -15.06
CA ASP A 76 -17.14 -10.11 -15.07
C ASP A 76 -18.20 -9.64 -16.07
N GLU A 77 -18.35 -10.35 -17.18
CA GLU A 77 -19.33 -10.04 -18.25
C GLU A 77 -20.77 -10.34 -17.84
N SER A 78 -20.99 -11.14 -16.78
CA SER A 78 -22.34 -11.44 -16.27
C SER A 78 -22.94 -10.29 -15.46
N LYS A 79 -22.11 -9.36 -14.99
CA LYS A 79 -22.54 -8.20 -14.20
C LYS A 79 -22.96 -7.03 -15.10
N THR A 80 -24.10 -6.44 -14.79
CA THR A 80 -24.56 -5.22 -15.44
C THR A 80 -23.69 -4.02 -15.05
N ILE A 81 -23.71 -2.97 -15.86
CA ILE A 81 -22.99 -1.73 -15.55
C ILE A 81 -23.44 -1.16 -14.20
N GLN A 82 -24.74 -1.21 -13.89
CA GLN A 82 -25.28 -0.73 -12.62
C GLN A 82 -24.73 -1.50 -11.43
N GLN A 83 -24.62 -2.83 -11.55
CA GLN A 83 -24.04 -3.67 -10.51
C GLN A 83 -22.54 -3.38 -10.33
N LYS A 84 -21.79 -3.26 -11.42
CA LYS A 84 -20.37 -2.87 -11.38
C LYS A 84 -20.18 -1.50 -10.71
N THR A 85 -21.03 -0.53 -11.03
CA THR A 85 -21.00 0.80 -10.39
C THR A 85 -21.25 0.70 -8.88
N ALA A 86 -22.28 -0.05 -8.46
CA ALA A 86 -22.58 -0.23 -7.04
C ALA A 86 -21.41 -0.89 -6.29
N GLU A 87 -20.84 -1.98 -6.81
CA GLU A 87 -19.69 -2.66 -6.22
C GLU A 87 -18.45 -1.75 -6.16
N THR A 88 -18.22 -0.94 -7.20
CA THR A 88 -17.12 0.05 -7.26
C THR A 88 -17.25 1.13 -6.18
N LEU A 89 -18.46 1.64 -5.97
CA LEU A 89 -18.70 2.63 -4.92
C LEU A 89 -18.49 2.04 -3.54
N LEU A 90 -18.94 0.79 -3.31
CA LEU A 90 -18.76 0.11 -2.04
C LEU A 90 -17.28 -0.10 -1.68
N ILE A 91 -16.47 -0.56 -2.64
CA ILE A 91 -15.04 -0.78 -2.38
C ILE A 91 -14.30 0.55 -2.14
N ALA A 92 -14.67 1.62 -2.84
CA ALA A 92 -14.13 2.95 -2.61
C ALA A 92 -14.45 3.44 -1.19
N SER A 93 -15.72 3.38 -0.77
CA SER A 93 -16.12 3.76 0.58
C SER A 93 -15.44 2.92 1.66
N LYS A 94 -15.22 1.62 1.42
CA LYS A 94 -14.47 0.75 2.33
C LYS A 94 -13.03 1.23 2.49
N TRP A 95 -12.32 1.51 1.40
CA TRP A 95 -10.94 1.98 1.45
C TRP A 95 -10.80 3.36 2.11
N GLU A 96 -11.78 4.24 1.94
CA GLU A 96 -11.83 5.53 2.64
C GLU A 96 -11.94 5.35 4.16
N GLN A 97 -12.82 4.44 4.61
CA GLN A 97 -12.99 4.12 6.03
C GLN A 97 -11.75 3.45 6.63
N ASP A 98 -11.15 2.49 5.92
CA ASP A 98 -9.93 1.80 6.35
C ASP A 98 -8.75 2.77 6.55
N ASN A 99 -8.70 3.85 5.78
CA ASN A 99 -7.71 4.92 5.96
C ASN A 99 -8.05 5.84 7.14
N ALA A 100 -9.33 6.16 7.35
CA ALA A 100 -9.76 7.00 8.47
C ALA A 100 -9.52 6.33 9.84
N ILE A 101 -9.78 5.02 9.96
CA ILE A 101 -9.59 4.26 11.21
C ILE A 101 -8.11 4.25 11.61
N LYS A 102 -7.20 4.03 10.64
CA LYS A 102 -5.75 4.04 10.86
C LYS A 102 -5.21 5.40 11.32
N THR A 103 -5.91 6.49 11.04
CA THR A 103 -5.50 7.86 11.42
C THR A 103 -5.93 8.20 12.85
N ASN A 104 -7.04 7.65 13.34
CA ASN A 104 -7.54 7.90 14.70
C ASN A 104 -6.82 7.08 15.79
N GLU A 105 -6.28 5.91 15.47
CA GLU A 105 -5.52 5.09 16.44
C GLU A 105 -4.19 5.75 16.86
N VAL A 106 -3.56 6.52 15.96
CA VAL A 106 -2.29 7.23 16.24
C VAL A 106 -2.49 8.33 17.30
N SER A 107 -3.69 8.89 17.41
CA SER A 107 -4.01 9.98 18.35
C SER A 107 -4.22 9.49 19.80
N MET A 108 -4.41 8.19 20.04
CA MET A 108 -4.72 7.65 21.38
C MET A 108 -3.50 7.13 22.17
N CYS A 109 -2.28 7.17 21.62
CA CYS A 109 -1.06 6.74 22.33
C CYS A 109 -0.37 7.87 23.15
N GLY A 110 -0.94 9.08 23.18
CA GLY A 110 -0.29 10.29 23.70
C GLY A 110 -0.60 10.74 25.13
N GLN A 111 -1.55 10.14 25.86
CA GLN A 111 -1.95 10.66 27.18
C GLN A 111 -2.08 9.54 28.22
N GLY A 112 -1.05 9.38 29.05
CA GLY A 112 -1.11 8.43 30.15
C GLY A 112 0.18 8.15 30.91
N ARG A 113 1.07 9.14 31.10
CA ARG A 113 2.09 9.05 32.16
C ARG A 113 1.85 10.16 33.18
N ARG A 114 0.93 9.88 34.10
CA ARG A 114 0.73 10.66 35.32
C ARG A 114 1.99 10.47 36.18
N ASN A 115 2.64 11.59 36.52
CA ASN A 115 3.88 11.65 37.30
C ASN A 115 3.65 11.04 38.70
N PRO A 116 4.44 10.07 39.18
CA PRO A 116 4.30 9.49 40.52
C PRO A 116 4.79 10.39 41.67
N TYR A 117 5.06 11.69 41.43
CA TYR A 117 5.48 12.65 42.45
C TYR A 117 4.48 13.81 42.64
N THR A 118 3.18 13.51 42.65
CA THR A 118 2.13 14.35 43.27
C THR A 118 1.30 13.48 44.20
#